data_AF-A0A6C0J517-F1
#
_entry.id   AF-A0A6C0J517-F1
#
_cell.length_a   1.000
_cell.length_b   1.000
_cell.length_c   1.000
_cell.angle_alpha   90.00
_cell.angle_beta   90.00
_cell.angle_gamma   90.00
#
_symmetry.space_group_name_H-M   'P 1'
#
loop_
_entity.id
_entity.type
_entity.pdbx_description
1 polymer ?
#
loop_
_entity_poly.entity_id
_entity_poly.type
_entity_poly.pdbx_seq_one_letter_code
_entity_poly.pdbx_strand_id
1 'polypeptide(L)'
;MENLSNTITDIVIDNDNIVITYDNAVTETLPRAYETYKAMYDMWMVNEPVFISDKFKPTLNLLILINSDIKYVDKLNVFFVENNVENVKKFFIYMRGRKEYLAKEKLKWTSK
;
A
#
# COMPACT_ATOMS: atom_id res chain seq x y z
N MET A 1 -2.87 -3.79 9.11
CA MET A 1 -1.64 -3.03 9.44
C MET A 1 -1.73 -2.53 10.85
N GLU A 2 -1.09 -3.24 11.75
CA GLU A 2 -1.21 -3.01 13.20
C GLU A 2 0.02 -2.29 13.78
N ASN A 3 1.17 -2.41 13.12
CA ASN A 3 2.46 -1.88 13.59
C ASN A 3 2.86 -0.58 12.87
N LEU A 4 2.01 0.45 12.94
CA LEU A 4 2.23 1.73 12.22
C LEU A 4 3.39 2.55 12.78
N SER A 5 3.71 2.42 14.08
CA SER A 5 4.79 3.17 14.75
C SER A 5 6.18 2.57 14.55
N ASN A 6 6.28 1.37 13.97
CA ASN A 6 7.52 0.62 13.81
C ASN A 6 8.01 0.69 12.36
N THR A 7 9.33 0.72 12.14
CA THR A 7 9.90 0.79 10.79
C THR A 7 9.80 -0.57 10.10
N ILE A 8 9.44 -0.60 8.81
CA ILE A 8 9.50 -1.83 8.00
C ILE A 8 10.97 -2.15 7.69
N THR A 9 11.49 -3.22 8.28
CA THR A 9 12.86 -3.69 8.05
C THR A 9 12.93 -4.65 6.88
N ASP A 10 11.92 -5.51 6.70
CA ASP A 10 11.91 -6.51 5.63
C ASP A 10 10.49 -6.80 5.12
N ILE A 11 10.42 -7.27 3.87
CA ILE A 11 9.19 -7.82 3.29
C ILE A 11 9.55 -9.10 2.54
N VAL A 12 8.78 -10.15 2.78
CA VAL A 12 8.83 -11.39 2.02
C VAL A 12 7.46 -11.62 1.37
N ILE A 13 7.46 -12.08 0.13
CA ILE A 13 6.26 -12.64 -0.48
C ILE A 13 6.44 -14.15 -0.39
N ASP A 14 5.58 -14.83 0.36
CA ASP A 14 5.64 -16.27 0.54
C ASP A 14 4.28 -16.86 0.20
N ASN A 15 4.25 -17.65 -0.88
CA ASN A 15 3.02 -18.18 -1.45
C ASN A 15 1.98 -17.07 -1.63
N ASP A 16 0.84 -17.18 -0.94
CA ASP A 16 -0.26 -16.23 -1.02
C ASP A 16 -0.22 -15.15 0.06
N ASN A 17 0.92 -14.92 0.70
CA ASN A 17 1.06 -13.95 1.77
C ASN A 17 2.13 -12.90 1.49
N ILE A 18 1.88 -11.70 2.00
CA ILE A 18 2.86 -10.63 2.18
C ILE A 18 3.24 -10.65 3.66
N VAL A 19 4.49 -10.98 3.95
CA VAL A 19 5.03 -11.04 5.31
C VAL A 19 5.87 -9.79 5.53
N ILE A 20 5.52 -8.98 6.52
CA ILE A 20 6.19 -7.71 6.84
C ILE A 20 6.88 -7.86 8.19
N THR A 21 8.19 -7.63 8.23
CA THR A 21 8.97 -7.61 9.47
C THR A 21 9.29 -6.18 9.86
N TYR A 22 9.20 -5.90 11.16
CA TYR A 22 9.45 -4.59 11.74
C TYR A 22 10.77 -4.55 12.53
N ASP A 23 11.20 -3.36 12.90
CA ASP A 23 12.41 -3.12 13.72
C ASP A 23 12.31 -3.67 15.14
N ASN A 24 11.09 -3.83 15.68
CA ASN A 24 10.83 -4.51 16.94
C ASN A 24 10.72 -6.05 16.82
N ALA A 25 11.14 -6.61 15.68
CA ALA A 25 11.07 -8.05 15.36
C ALA A 25 9.65 -8.66 15.31
N VAL A 26 8.60 -7.83 15.38
CA VAL A 26 7.23 -8.30 15.12
C VAL A 26 7.07 -8.54 13.61
N THR A 27 6.27 -9.54 13.28
CA THR A 27 5.89 -9.87 11.91
C THR A 27 4.38 -9.74 11.75
N GLU A 28 3.95 -9.14 10.64
CA GLU A 28 2.55 -9.09 10.21
C GLU A 28 2.41 -9.86 8.89
N THR A 29 1.45 -10.79 8.84
CA THR A 29 1.18 -11.60 7.65
C THR A 29 -0.14 -11.16 7.04
N LEU A 30 -0.08 -10.73 5.78
CA LEU A 30 -1.23 -10.23 5.03
C LEU A 30 -1.51 -11.17 3.85
N PRO A 31 -2.65 -11.88 3.82
CA PRO A 31 -3.04 -12.66 2.66
C PRO A 31 -3.20 -11.78 1.41
N ARG A 32 -2.76 -12.24 0.24
CA ARG A 32 -2.95 -11.58 -1.07
C ARG A 32 -4.37 -11.78 -1.59
N ALA A 33 -5.34 -11.42 -0.76
CA ALA A 33 -6.75 -11.68 -0.93
C ALA A 33 -7.56 -10.37 -0.88
N TYR A 34 -8.82 -10.48 -1.29
CA TYR A 34 -9.76 -9.38 -1.35
C TYR A 34 -9.87 -8.61 -0.04
N GLU A 35 -9.97 -9.31 1.09
CA GLU A 35 -10.19 -8.78 2.42
C GLU A 35 -9.03 -7.87 2.85
N THR A 36 -7.79 -8.31 2.57
CA THR A 36 -6.59 -7.52 2.81
C THR A 36 -6.59 -6.25 1.97
N TYR A 37 -6.88 -6.36 0.68
CA TYR A 37 -6.88 -5.21 -0.23
C TYR A 37 -8.01 -4.23 0.07
N LYS A 38 -9.17 -4.74 0.50
CA LYS A 38 -10.25 -3.91 1.01
C LYS A 38 -9.82 -3.17 2.28
N ALA A 39 -9.20 -3.85 3.24
CA ALA A 39 -8.69 -3.21 4.45
C ALA A 39 -7.63 -2.13 4.15
N MET A 40 -6.76 -2.37 3.16
CA MET A 40 -5.81 -1.37 2.66
C MET A 40 -6.51 -0.15 2.06
N TYR A 41 -7.53 -0.37 1.22
CA TYR A 41 -8.34 0.71 0.65
C TYR A 41 -9.04 1.52 1.73
N ASP A 42 -9.72 0.85 2.68
CA ASP A 42 -10.45 1.48 3.77
C ASP A 42 -9.52 2.35 4.64
N MET A 43 -8.32 1.82 4.96
CA MET A 43 -7.35 2.51 5.80
C MET A 43 -6.69 3.71 5.11
N TRP A 44 -6.33 3.59 3.82
CA TRP A 44 -5.44 4.56 3.18
C TRP A 44 -6.13 5.48 2.16
N MET A 45 -7.27 5.08 1.62
CA MET A 45 -7.82 5.69 0.40
C MET A 45 -9.19 6.32 0.58
N VAL A 46 -10.01 5.86 1.52
CA VAL A 46 -11.37 6.38 1.74
C VAL A 46 -11.40 7.90 1.95
N ASN A 47 -10.46 8.42 2.74
CA ASN A 47 -10.37 9.86 3.03
C ASN A 47 -9.37 10.61 2.14
N GLU A 48 -8.62 9.90 1.31
CA GLU A 48 -7.53 10.44 0.53
C GLU A 48 -7.54 9.82 -0.88
N PRO A 49 -8.31 10.39 -1.82
CA PRO A 49 -8.41 9.85 -3.18
C PRO A 49 -7.04 9.89 -3.88
N VAL A 50 -6.92 9.15 -4.98
CA VAL A 50 -5.69 9.11 -5.79
C VAL A 50 -5.46 10.46 -6.46
N PHE A 51 -4.28 11.03 -6.24
CA PHE A 51 -3.80 12.27 -6.83
C PHE A 51 -2.92 11.99 -8.04
N ILE A 52 -2.79 13.00 -8.92
CA ILE A 52 -1.94 12.88 -10.11
C ILE A 52 -0.45 12.70 -9.76
N SER A 53 -0.01 13.21 -8.61
CA SER A 53 1.36 13.11 -8.11
C SER A 53 1.65 11.84 -7.29
N ASP A 54 0.69 10.90 -7.20
CA ASP A 54 0.89 9.64 -6.50
C ASP A 54 1.93 8.76 -7.22
N LYS A 55 2.98 8.36 -6.49
CA LYS A 55 4.07 7.52 -7.02
C LYS A 55 3.62 6.13 -7.48
N PHE A 56 2.68 5.53 -6.75
CA PHE A 56 2.16 4.18 -7.01
C PHE A 56 0.74 4.20 -7.58
N LYS A 57 0.43 5.20 -8.41
CA LYS A 57 -0.89 5.40 -9.00
C LYS A 57 -1.51 4.14 -9.63
N PRO A 58 -0.80 3.29 -10.40
CA PRO A 58 -1.38 2.07 -10.95
C PRO A 58 -1.88 1.09 -9.86
N THR A 59 -1.06 0.86 -8.83
CA THR A 59 -1.39 0.00 -7.68
C THR A 59 -2.58 0.56 -6.89
N LEU A 60 -2.60 1.87 -6.66
CA LEU A 60 -3.71 2.55 -5.98
C LEU A 60 -5.02 2.46 -6.78
N ASN A 61 -4.95 2.63 -8.10
CA ASN A 61 -6.12 2.49 -8.96
C ASN A 61 -6.68 1.06 -8.90
N LEU A 62 -5.82 0.04 -8.83
CA LEU A 62 -6.26 -1.34 -8.66
C LEU A 62 -6.95 -1.54 -7.30
N LEU A 63 -6.46 -0.95 -6.21
CA LEU A 63 -7.14 -0.99 -4.91
C LEU A 63 -8.56 -0.38 -4.97
N ILE A 64 -8.74 0.75 -5.67
CA ILE A 64 -10.06 1.34 -5.91
C ILE A 64 -10.96 0.36 -6.68
N LEU A 65 -10.44 -0.25 -7.74
CA LEU A 65 -11.21 -1.16 -8.59
C LEU A 65 -11.61 -2.43 -7.84
N ILE A 66 -10.74 -2.97 -6.99
CA ILE A 66 -11.03 -4.15 -6.16
C ILE A 66 -12.20 -3.87 -5.22
N ASN A 67 -12.29 -2.67 -4.63
CA ASN A 67 -13.42 -2.31 -3.78
C ASN A 67 -14.77 -2.36 -4.54
N SER A 68 -14.75 -2.20 -5.87
CA SER A 68 -15.94 -2.31 -6.72
C SER A 68 -16.16 -3.71 -7.31
N ASP A 69 -15.10 -4.48 -7.57
CA ASP A 69 -15.17 -5.80 -8.21
C ASP A 69 -13.94 -6.65 -7.88
N ILE A 70 -14.17 -7.82 -7.29
CA ILE A 70 -13.11 -8.75 -6.83
C ILE A 70 -12.24 -9.27 -7.98
N LYS A 71 -12.69 -9.23 -9.25
CA LYS A 71 -11.90 -9.75 -10.40
C LYS A 71 -10.56 -9.03 -10.61
N TYR A 72 -10.36 -7.88 -9.98
CA TYR A 72 -9.12 -7.11 -10.07
C TYR A 72 -8.05 -7.57 -9.08
N VAL A 73 -8.37 -8.49 -8.15
CA VAL A 73 -7.42 -9.07 -7.17
C VAL A 73 -6.21 -9.66 -7.87
N ASP A 74 -6.40 -10.49 -8.89
CA ASP A 74 -5.29 -11.12 -9.62
C ASP A 74 -4.37 -10.09 -10.30
N LYS A 75 -4.94 -8.98 -10.78
CA LYS A 75 -4.15 -7.90 -11.39
C LYS A 75 -3.27 -7.20 -10.36
N LEU A 76 -3.76 -7.05 -9.13
CA LEU A 76 -2.97 -6.49 -8.03
C LEU A 76 -1.93 -7.50 -7.52
N ASN A 77 -2.25 -8.79 -7.53
CA ASN A 77 -1.30 -9.86 -7.14
C ASN A 77 -0.04 -9.87 -8.02
N VAL A 78 -0.12 -9.43 -9.28
CA VAL A 78 1.06 -9.23 -10.15
C VAL A 78 2.08 -8.23 -9.56
N PHE A 79 1.63 -7.27 -8.74
CA PHE A 79 2.52 -6.34 -8.03
C PHE A 79 3.16 -6.98 -6.79
N PHE A 80 2.42 -7.81 -6.06
CA PHE A 80 2.85 -8.47 -4.82
C PHE A 80 3.47 -9.84 -5.10
N VAL A 81 4.64 -9.84 -5.75
CA VAL A 81 5.40 -11.04 -6.16
C VAL A 81 6.83 -11.00 -5.61
N GLU A 82 7.43 -12.16 -5.41
CA GLU A 82 8.78 -12.33 -4.84
C GLU A 82 9.86 -11.51 -5.55
N ASN A 83 9.84 -11.49 -6.89
CA ASN A 83 10.81 -10.73 -7.68
C ASN A 83 10.57 -9.20 -7.68
N ASN A 84 9.55 -8.71 -6.97
CA ASN A 84 9.20 -7.29 -6.88
C ASN A 84 9.19 -6.75 -5.44
N VAL A 85 9.71 -7.51 -4.47
CA VAL A 85 9.72 -7.18 -3.03
C VAL A 85 10.22 -5.77 -2.73
N GLU A 86 11.27 -5.31 -3.41
CA GLU A 86 11.83 -3.97 -3.17
C GLU A 86 10.82 -2.85 -3.51
N ASN A 87 10.03 -3.01 -4.57
CA ASN A 87 8.97 -2.06 -4.90
C ASN A 87 7.76 -2.21 -3.96
N VAL A 88 7.46 -3.43 -3.51
CA VAL A 88 6.44 -3.68 -2.49
C VAL A 88 6.80 -2.94 -1.19
N LYS A 89 8.05 -3.03 -0.74
CA LYS A 89 8.55 -2.31 0.44
C LYS A 89 8.43 -0.79 0.27
N LYS A 90 8.85 -0.26 -0.88
CA LYS A 90 8.67 1.16 -1.21
C LYS A 90 7.21 1.58 -1.22
N PHE A 91 6.30 0.71 -1.69
CA PHE A 91 4.87 0.97 -1.67
C PHE A 91 4.34 1.10 -0.25
N PHE A 92 4.63 0.16 0.65
CA PHE A 92 4.17 0.25 2.04
C PHE A 92 4.74 1.47 2.78
N ILE A 93 6.03 1.77 2.59
CA ILE A 93 6.65 2.99 3.15
C ILE A 93 5.95 4.24 2.63
N TYR A 94 5.68 4.29 1.31
CA TYR A 94 4.95 5.40 0.71
C TYR A 94 3.55 5.55 1.31
N MET A 95 2.78 4.46 1.43
CA MET A 95 1.42 4.49 1.97
C MET A 95 1.37 5.03 3.40
N ARG A 96 2.37 4.71 4.23
CA ARG A 96 2.46 5.20 5.62
C ARG A 96 2.73 6.70 5.72
N GLY A 97 3.44 7.29 4.76
CA GLY A 97 3.74 8.73 4.72
C GLY A 97 2.92 9.51 3.68
N ARG A 98 1.93 8.87 3.06
CA ARG A 98 1.21 9.42 1.90
C ARG A 98 0.45 10.68 2.27
N LYS A 99 -0.20 10.71 3.43
CA LYS A 99 -0.96 11.86 3.92
C LYS A 99 -0.10 13.11 4.02
N GLU A 100 1.05 13.00 4.68
CA GLU A 100 2.00 14.09 4.86
C GLU A 100 2.60 14.53 3.52
N TYR A 101 2.90 13.56 2.63
CA TYR A 101 3.37 13.84 1.28
C TYR A 101 2.35 14.66 0.48
N LEU A 102 1.08 14.23 0.44
CA LEU A 102 0.02 14.94 -0.27
C LEU A 102 -0.25 16.33 0.33
N ALA A 103 -0.17 16.48 1.65
CA ALA A 103 -0.31 17.78 2.29
C ALA A 103 0.78 18.76 1.82
N LYS A 104 2.05 18.31 1.75
CA LYS A 104 3.16 19.11 1.22
C LYS A 104 2.98 19.46 -0.25
N GLU A 105 2.51 18.52 -1.06
CA GLU A 105 2.24 18.76 -2.48
C GLU A 105 1.13 19.80 -2.70
N LYS A 106 0.03 19.72 -1.92
CA LYS A 106 -1.07 20.69 -2.00
C LYS A 106 -0.63 22.13 -1.67
N LEU A 107 0.27 22.30 -0.70
CA LEU A 107 0.79 23.63 -0.33
C LEU A 107 1.56 24.32 -1.47
N LYS A 108 2.21 23.55 -2.35
CA LYS A 108 2.88 24.11 -3.54
C LYS A 108 1.88 24.71 -4.53
N TRP A 109 0.62 24.27 -4.51
CA TRP A 109 -0.40 24.72 -5.45
C TRP A 109 -1.22 25.90 -4.92
N THR A 110 -1.32 26.05 -3.60
CA THR A 110 -1.97 27.19 -2.94
C THR A 110 -1.06 28.39 -2.75
N SER A 111 0.25 28.21 -2.90
CA SER A 111 1.22 29.32 -2.89
C SER A 111 1.23 29.99 -4.27
N LYS A 112 0.26 30.89 -4.49
CA LYS A 112 0.22 31.81 -5.63
C LYS A 112 0.19 33.25 -5.15
#